data_AF-K8W312-F1
#
_entry.id   AF-K8W312-F1
#
_cell.length_a   1.000
_cell.length_b   1.000
_cell.length_c   1.000
_cell.angle_alpha   90.00
_cell.angle_beta   90.00
_cell.angle_gamma   90.00
#
_symmetry.space_group_name_H-M   'P 1'
#
loop_
_entity.id
_entity.type
_entity.pdbx_description
1 polymer ?
#
loop_
_entity_poly.entity_id
_entity_poly.type
_entity_poly.pdbx_seq_one_letter_code
_entity_poly.pdbx_strand_id
1 'polypeptide(L)'
;MSVPINIFDRSMYVNYAASTDNQHRVLQTARLSGNYGSTDRGFWDIYQSYGNKDVGYSGGISSSYRSPYAIVNAGYAYNDDRKNLNYGISGAFVGTQYGGVFAPSIQDTSALIVTKDAQGIGVVNGHSVETNSAGLAIVPSISPYRKNTLAIDTKTIPEDTEIENNIINNVIPTKGALILADFDAKKGYKLLFKLRHVTMNEIPVGAKAITEDEQSHLVSNFNTLYLVANKPKGKININWKNEGVHETCVVDYNIENIQPTNGLYMLNSDCR
;
A
#
# COMPACT_ATOMS: atom_id res chain seq x y z
N MET A 1 28.70 -22.95 3.29
CA MET A 1 28.40 -22.30 4.59
C MET A 1 27.73 -20.96 4.31
N SER A 2 26.61 -20.68 4.98
CA SER A 2 25.91 -19.40 4.89
C SER A 2 25.88 -18.79 6.30
N VAL A 3 26.28 -17.53 6.42
CA VAL A 3 26.30 -16.80 7.70
C VAL A 3 25.53 -15.49 7.50
N PRO A 4 24.38 -15.30 8.18
CA PRO A 4 23.72 -14.02 8.20
C PRO A 4 24.53 -13.03 9.05
N ILE A 5 24.70 -11.82 8.55
CA ILE A 5 25.33 -10.70 9.25
C ILE A 5 24.40 -9.50 9.21
N ASN A 6 24.38 -8.71 10.28
CA ASN A 6 23.60 -7.49 10.33
C ASN A 6 24.55 -6.29 10.29
N ILE A 7 24.46 -5.49 9.23
CA ILE A 7 25.29 -4.29 9.06
C ILE A 7 24.35 -3.13 8.69
N PHE A 8 24.46 -2.00 9.39
CA PHE A 8 23.61 -0.82 9.17
C PHE A 8 22.10 -1.12 9.25
N ASP A 9 21.69 -1.95 10.22
CA ASP A 9 20.31 -2.41 10.43
C ASP A 9 19.68 -3.14 9.22
N ARG A 10 20.53 -3.67 8.31
CA ARG A 10 20.10 -4.49 7.19
C ARG A 10 20.74 -5.87 7.25
N SER A 11 19.91 -6.88 7.05
CA SER A 11 20.35 -8.27 6.94
C SER A 11 21.11 -8.49 5.63
N MET A 12 22.35 -8.94 5.75
CA MET A 12 23.21 -9.37 4.66
C MET A 12 23.61 -10.83 4.87
N TYR A 13 23.94 -11.52 3.78
CA TYR A 13 24.32 -12.93 3.81
C TYR A 13 25.69 -13.12 3.19
N VAL A 14 26.60 -13.68 3.98
CA VAL A 14 27.91 -14.15 3.51
C VAL A 14 27.80 -15.64 3.23
N ASN A 15 28.14 -16.04 2.01
CA ASN A 15 28.13 -17.43 1.58
C ASN A 15 29.51 -17.83 1.10
N TYR A 16 30.01 -18.96 1.59
CA TYR A 16 31.23 -19.59 1.10
C TYR A 16 30.94 -21.03 0.69
N ALA A 17 31.30 -21.40 -0.53
CA ALA A 17 31.10 -22.74 -1.08
C ALA A 17 32.39 -23.23 -1.75
N ALA A 18 32.70 -24.51 -1.57
CA ALA A 18 33.78 -25.18 -2.27
C ALA A 18 33.20 -26.44 -2.94
N SER A 19 33.43 -26.60 -4.23
CA SER A 19 33.05 -27.80 -4.98
C SER A 19 34.29 -28.45 -5.59
N THR A 20 34.29 -29.78 -5.68
CA THR A 20 35.32 -30.55 -6.37
C THR A 20 34.66 -31.45 -7.40
N ASP A 21 35.32 -31.66 -8.54
CA ASP A 21 34.86 -32.60 -9.55
C ASP A 21 35.69 -33.89 -9.59
N ASN A 22 35.32 -34.81 -10.49
CA ASN A 22 35.98 -36.11 -10.68
C ASN A 22 37.42 -36.01 -11.22
N GLN A 23 37.85 -34.83 -11.69
CA GLN A 23 39.21 -34.54 -12.13
C GLN A 23 40.04 -33.85 -11.01
N HIS A 24 39.49 -33.82 -9.79
CA HIS A 24 40.03 -33.10 -8.63
C HIS A 24 40.27 -31.61 -8.91
N ARG A 25 39.43 -31.01 -9.76
CA ARG A 25 39.35 -29.56 -9.93
C ARG A 25 38.47 -29.01 -8.83
N VAL A 26 39.01 -28.06 -8.07
CA VAL A 26 38.38 -27.45 -6.90
C VAL A 26 38.02 -26.02 -7.27
N LEU A 27 36.76 -25.63 -7.08
CA LEU A 27 36.26 -24.27 -7.23
C LEU A 27 35.79 -23.75 -5.87
N GLN A 28 36.35 -22.64 -5.43
CA GLN A 28 35.94 -21.94 -4.22
C GLN A 28 35.21 -20.67 -4.60
N THR A 29 34.08 -20.38 -3.95
CA THR A 29 33.26 -19.19 -4.21
C THR A 29 32.92 -18.51 -2.90
N ALA A 30 33.27 -17.22 -2.81
CA ALA A 30 32.82 -16.32 -1.76
C ALA A 30 31.78 -15.36 -2.33
N ARG A 31 30.67 -15.17 -1.61
CA ARG A 31 29.51 -14.41 -2.07
C ARG A 31 28.94 -13.58 -0.93
N LEU A 32 28.56 -12.35 -1.24
CA LEU A 32 27.92 -11.39 -0.34
C LEU A 32 26.65 -10.88 -1.00
N SER A 33 25.54 -10.90 -0.29
CA SER A 33 24.24 -10.48 -0.83
C SER A 33 23.39 -9.82 0.25
N GLY A 34 22.42 -9.00 -0.16
CA GLY A 34 21.51 -8.34 0.77
C GLY A 34 20.39 -7.60 0.07
N ASN A 35 19.42 -7.14 0.87
CA ASN A 35 18.31 -6.33 0.39
C ASN A 35 18.55 -4.83 0.62
N TYR A 36 17.96 -4.00 -0.24
CA TYR A 36 18.03 -2.54 -0.17
C TYR A 36 16.69 -1.89 -0.54
N GLY A 37 16.56 -0.59 -0.28
CA GLY A 37 15.33 0.15 -0.52
C GLY A 37 14.33 0.08 0.65
N SER A 38 13.18 0.73 0.47
CA SER A 38 12.02 0.61 1.37
C SER A 38 11.39 -0.77 1.18
N THR A 39 10.95 -1.39 2.28
CA THR A 39 10.31 -2.74 2.26
C THR A 39 11.10 -3.81 1.48
N ASP A 40 12.43 -3.72 1.46
CA ASP A 40 13.33 -4.69 0.80
C ASP A 40 13.01 -4.94 -0.69
N ARG A 41 12.59 -3.88 -1.39
CA ARG A 41 12.27 -3.90 -2.84
C ARG A 41 13.45 -4.24 -3.75
N GLY A 42 14.66 -3.96 -3.30
CA GLY A 42 15.89 -4.22 -4.04
C GLY A 42 16.68 -5.37 -3.44
N PHE A 43 17.34 -6.15 -4.29
CA PHE A 43 18.29 -7.18 -3.92
C PHE A 43 19.59 -6.96 -4.70
N TRP A 44 20.73 -7.12 -4.03
CA TRP A 44 22.04 -7.09 -4.67
C TRP A 44 22.87 -8.29 -4.24
N ASP A 45 23.80 -8.65 -5.12
CA ASP A 45 24.66 -9.81 -4.96
C ASP A 45 26.01 -9.57 -5.61
N ILE A 46 27.07 -9.90 -4.89
CA ILE A 46 28.45 -9.86 -5.37
C ILE A 46 29.10 -11.20 -5.04
N TYR A 47 29.81 -11.78 -5.99
CA TYR A 47 30.59 -12.99 -5.74
C TYR A 47 31.92 -12.96 -6.47
N GLN A 48 32.87 -13.69 -5.89
CA GLN A 48 34.18 -13.97 -6.48
C GLN A 48 34.46 -15.46 -6.28
N SER A 49 34.91 -16.10 -7.36
CA SER A 49 35.26 -17.50 -7.40
C SER A 49 36.67 -17.70 -7.93
N TYR A 50 37.36 -18.71 -7.41
CA TYR A 50 38.70 -19.10 -7.81
C TYR A 50 38.78 -20.63 -7.87
N GLY A 51 39.30 -21.15 -8.97
CA GLY A 51 39.49 -22.59 -9.16
C GLY A 51 40.92 -22.96 -9.51
N ASN A 52 41.33 -24.16 -9.08
CA ASN A 52 42.64 -24.72 -9.40
C ASN A 52 42.65 -25.45 -10.76
N LYS A 53 43.83 -25.87 -11.24
CA LYS A 53 43.99 -26.69 -12.45
C LYS A 53 43.27 -26.11 -13.68
N ASP A 54 43.61 -24.87 -14.02
CA ASP A 54 43.07 -24.14 -15.18
C ASP A 54 41.55 -23.89 -15.18
N VAL A 55 40.89 -24.01 -14.02
CA VAL A 55 39.49 -23.58 -13.84
C VAL A 55 39.37 -22.05 -13.86
N GLY A 56 40.43 -21.34 -13.47
CA GLY A 56 40.52 -19.89 -13.56
C GLY A 56 39.78 -19.15 -12.45
N TYR A 57 39.57 -17.84 -12.65
CA TYR A 57 38.77 -17.02 -11.76
C TYR A 57 37.49 -16.52 -12.43
N SER A 58 36.46 -16.26 -11.62
CA SER A 58 35.27 -15.57 -12.08
C SER A 58 34.73 -14.66 -10.99
N GLY A 59 34.02 -13.63 -11.38
CA GLY A 59 33.41 -12.70 -10.44
C GLY A 59 32.20 -12.05 -11.07
N GLY A 60 31.32 -11.54 -10.24
CA GLY A 60 30.14 -10.88 -10.73
C GLY A 60 29.46 -10.03 -9.68
N ILE A 61 28.69 -9.08 -10.18
CA ILE A 61 27.75 -8.29 -9.42
C ILE A 61 26.41 -8.34 -10.12
N SER A 62 25.33 -8.50 -9.36
CA SER A 62 23.97 -8.39 -9.88
C SER A 62 23.09 -7.61 -8.92
N SER A 63 22.08 -6.97 -9.48
CA SER A 63 21.08 -6.19 -8.76
C SER A 63 19.73 -6.41 -9.41
N SER A 64 18.71 -6.59 -8.58
CA SER A 64 17.31 -6.70 -8.97
C SER A 64 16.52 -5.68 -8.17
N TYR A 65 15.62 -4.95 -8.82
CA TYR A 65 14.75 -3.96 -8.19
C TYR A 65 13.30 -4.21 -8.60
N ARG A 66 12.45 -4.44 -7.60
CA ARG A 66 11.01 -4.66 -7.76
C ARG A 66 10.26 -3.35 -7.50
N SER A 67 9.85 -2.69 -8.57
CA SER A 67 8.94 -1.55 -8.54
C SER A 67 7.48 -2.03 -8.52
N PRO A 68 6.52 -1.20 -8.04
CA PRO A 68 5.08 -1.46 -8.21
C PRO A 68 4.62 -1.66 -9.66
N TYR A 69 5.45 -1.29 -10.64
CA TYR A 69 5.11 -1.34 -12.07
C TYR A 69 5.90 -2.39 -12.87
N ALA A 70 7.13 -2.70 -12.46
CA ALA A 70 8.04 -3.56 -13.21
C ALA A 70 9.17 -4.13 -12.32
N ILE A 71 9.83 -5.19 -12.78
CA ILE A 71 11.05 -5.72 -12.18
C ILE A 71 12.20 -5.39 -13.13
N VAL A 72 13.22 -4.71 -12.60
CA VAL A 72 14.43 -4.36 -13.34
C VAL A 72 15.59 -5.18 -12.80
N ASN A 73 16.35 -5.80 -13.69
CA ASN A 73 17.52 -6.59 -13.36
C ASN A 73 18.73 -6.06 -14.14
N ALA A 74 19.86 -5.97 -13.47
CA ALA A 74 21.14 -5.64 -14.07
C ALA A 74 22.23 -6.49 -13.44
N GLY A 75 23.18 -6.96 -14.22
CA GLY A 75 24.29 -7.73 -13.70
C GLY A 75 25.46 -7.72 -14.67
N TYR A 76 26.64 -7.83 -14.09
CA TYR A 76 27.90 -7.94 -14.81
C TYR A 76 28.67 -9.11 -14.23
N ALA A 77 29.13 -10.00 -15.09
CA ALA A 77 29.93 -11.15 -14.71
C ALA A 77 31.14 -11.26 -15.65
N TYR A 78 32.25 -11.72 -15.11
CA TYR A 78 33.46 -11.98 -15.87
C TYR A 78 34.09 -13.30 -15.45
N ASN A 79 34.84 -13.89 -16.37
CA ASN A 79 35.78 -14.98 -16.14
C ASN A 79 37.05 -14.73 -16.96
N ASP A 80 38.00 -15.67 -16.96
CA ASP A 80 39.28 -15.52 -17.67
C ASP A 80 39.14 -15.14 -19.16
N ASP A 81 38.12 -15.66 -19.84
CA ASP A 81 37.99 -15.51 -21.29
C ASP A 81 36.90 -14.52 -21.73
N ARG A 82 35.95 -14.16 -20.85
CA ARG A 82 34.73 -13.43 -21.24
C ARG A 82 34.25 -12.46 -20.18
N LYS A 83 33.57 -11.43 -20.66
CA LYS A 83 32.84 -10.44 -19.87
C LYS A 83 31.42 -10.35 -20.40
N ASN A 84 30.44 -10.56 -19.53
CA ASN A 84 29.02 -10.56 -19.87
C ASN A 84 28.32 -9.46 -19.08
N LEU A 85 27.60 -8.60 -19.77
CA LEU A 85 26.70 -7.63 -19.19
C LEU A 85 25.26 -8.08 -19.49
N ASN A 86 24.47 -8.27 -18.44
CA ASN A 86 23.07 -8.67 -18.53
C ASN A 86 22.20 -7.53 -17.99
N TYR A 87 21.17 -7.15 -18.72
CA TYR A 87 20.14 -6.24 -18.25
C TYR A 87 18.79 -6.72 -18.77
N GLY A 88 17.74 -6.50 -17.99
CA GLY A 88 16.40 -6.94 -18.36
C GLY A 88 15.35 -6.21 -17.55
N ILE A 89 14.22 -5.94 -18.19
CA ILE A 89 13.01 -5.44 -17.55
C ILE A 89 11.88 -6.43 -17.83
N SER A 90 11.14 -6.79 -16.79
CA SER A 90 9.96 -7.64 -16.91
C SER A 90 8.79 -7.03 -16.14
N GLY A 91 7.59 -7.31 -16.62
CA GLY A 91 6.36 -6.78 -16.06
C GLY A 91 5.17 -7.23 -16.89
N ALA A 92 3.98 -6.79 -16.49
CA ALA A 92 2.73 -7.03 -17.15
C ALA A 92 1.97 -5.71 -17.33
N PHE A 93 1.16 -5.64 -18.38
CA PHE A 93 0.21 -4.56 -18.61
C PHE A 93 -1.19 -5.14 -18.69
N VAL A 94 -2.13 -4.56 -17.97
CA VAL A 94 -3.54 -4.95 -17.97
C VAL A 94 -4.38 -3.75 -18.37
N GLY A 95 -5.09 -3.89 -19.49
CA GLY A 95 -6.09 -2.93 -19.94
C GLY A 95 -7.48 -3.35 -19.46
N THR A 96 -8.21 -2.44 -18.83
CA THR A 96 -9.56 -2.67 -18.30
C THR A 96 -10.47 -1.50 -18.65
N GLN A 97 -11.78 -1.64 -18.40
CA GLN A 97 -12.72 -0.53 -18.53
C GLN A 97 -12.42 0.65 -17.58
N TYR A 98 -11.65 0.42 -16.52
CA TYR A 98 -11.24 1.44 -15.56
C TYR A 98 -9.92 2.14 -15.95
N GLY A 99 -9.25 1.67 -17.01
CA GLY A 99 -7.95 2.17 -17.46
C GLY A 99 -6.88 1.09 -17.55
N GLY A 100 -5.64 1.54 -17.76
CA GLY A 100 -4.46 0.68 -17.87
C GLY A 100 -3.63 0.66 -16.60
N VAL A 101 -3.10 -0.51 -16.23
CA VAL A 101 -2.22 -0.68 -15.08
C VAL A 101 -1.02 -1.56 -15.42
N PHE A 102 0.16 -1.13 -14.99
CA PHE A 102 1.38 -1.92 -15.04
C PHE A 102 1.57 -2.64 -13.72
N ALA A 103 2.12 -3.86 -13.78
CA ALA A 103 2.41 -4.66 -12.61
C ALA A 103 3.76 -5.38 -12.78
N PRO A 104 4.51 -5.63 -11.69
CA PRO A 104 5.80 -6.33 -11.76
C PRO A 104 5.66 -7.77 -12.27
N SER A 105 4.48 -8.36 -12.10
CA SER A 105 4.14 -9.69 -12.59
C SER A 105 2.62 -9.84 -12.55
N ILE A 106 2.08 -10.72 -13.39
CA ILE A 106 0.72 -11.24 -13.26
C ILE A 106 0.82 -12.76 -13.19
N GLN A 107 0.04 -13.42 -12.33
CA GLN A 107 -0.06 -14.88 -12.31
C GLN A 107 -1.45 -15.31 -12.75
N ASP A 108 -1.63 -16.63 -12.91
CA ASP A 108 -2.88 -17.26 -13.37
C ASP A 108 -4.15 -16.74 -12.69
N THR A 109 -4.10 -16.38 -11.41
CA THR A 109 -5.26 -15.85 -10.69
C THR A 109 -4.86 -14.60 -9.93
N SER A 110 -5.48 -13.47 -10.26
CA SER A 110 -5.09 -12.14 -9.79
C SER A 110 -6.32 -11.33 -9.39
N ALA A 111 -6.12 -10.28 -8.59
CA ALA A 111 -7.17 -9.28 -8.30
C ALA A 111 -6.78 -7.91 -8.86
N LEU A 112 -7.76 -7.22 -9.44
CA LEU A 112 -7.69 -5.81 -9.80
C LEU A 112 -8.27 -4.99 -8.65
N ILE A 113 -7.42 -4.21 -7.99
CA ILE A 113 -7.80 -3.22 -7.00
C ILE A 113 -8.19 -1.94 -7.73
N VAL A 114 -9.33 -1.37 -7.38
CA VAL A 114 -9.78 -0.05 -7.83
C VAL A 114 -10.01 0.82 -6.60
N THR A 115 -9.33 1.95 -6.53
CA THR A 115 -9.52 3.01 -5.54
C THR A 115 -9.88 4.28 -6.28
N LYS A 116 -11.17 4.55 -6.45
CA LYS A 116 -11.62 5.72 -7.23
C LYS A 116 -11.04 6.99 -6.64
N ASP A 117 -10.51 7.85 -7.51
CA ASP A 117 -9.93 9.15 -7.15
C ASP A 117 -8.71 9.12 -6.20
N ALA A 118 -8.17 7.95 -5.84
CA ALA A 118 -7.02 7.85 -4.93
C ALA A 118 -5.89 7.01 -5.52
N GLN A 119 -4.65 7.50 -5.38
CA GLN A 119 -3.43 6.88 -5.93
C GLN A 119 -2.42 6.62 -4.81
N GLY A 120 -1.42 5.77 -5.09
CA GLY A 120 -0.33 5.48 -4.16
C GLY A 120 -0.75 4.63 -2.96
N ILE A 121 -1.92 4.01 -3.00
CA ILE A 121 -2.42 3.16 -1.93
C ILE A 121 -1.81 1.77 -2.07
N GLY A 122 -1.06 1.36 -1.07
CA GLY A 122 -0.46 0.05 -0.94
C GLY A 122 -1.50 -1.03 -0.61
N VAL A 123 -1.15 -2.28 -0.91
CA VAL A 123 -1.94 -3.46 -0.55
C VAL A 123 -1.22 -4.26 0.53
N VAL A 124 -1.94 -4.66 1.58
CA VAL A 124 -1.42 -5.51 2.66
C VAL A 124 -0.95 -6.85 2.07
N ASN A 125 0.27 -7.27 2.42
CA ASN A 125 0.93 -8.46 1.86
C ASN A 125 1.09 -8.42 0.32
N GLY A 126 0.90 -7.26 -0.31
CA GLY A 126 0.98 -7.06 -1.75
C GLY A 126 2.40 -7.04 -2.32
N HIS A 127 3.45 -7.25 -1.50
CA HIS A 127 4.85 -7.26 -1.96
C HIS A 127 5.22 -6.05 -2.84
N SER A 128 4.95 -4.83 -2.35
CA SER A 128 5.21 -3.57 -3.06
C SER A 128 4.25 -3.25 -4.20
N VAL A 129 3.01 -3.74 -4.12
CA VAL A 129 1.91 -3.30 -4.99
C VAL A 129 1.32 -2.00 -4.43
N GLU A 130 1.20 -1.00 -5.29
CA GLU A 130 0.62 0.33 -5.03
C GLU A 130 -0.28 0.74 -6.19
N THR A 131 -1.35 1.50 -5.91
CA THR A 131 -2.24 2.01 -6.95
C THR A 131 -1.57 3.09 -7.79
N ASN A 132 -1.77 3.02 -9.11
CA ASN A 132 -1.27 4.02 -10.05
C ASN A 132 -2.09 5.32 -9.98
N SER A 133 -1.80 6.27 -10.87
CA SER A 133 -2.52 7.56 -10.94
C SER A 133 -4.00 7.47 -11.28
N ALA A 134 -4.45 6.35 -11.85
CA ALA A 134 -5.86 6.07 -12.09
C ALA A 134 -6.52 5.31 -10.92
N GLY A 135 -5.79 5.06 -9.83
CA GLY A 135 -6.27 4.29 -8.68
C GLY A 135 -6.35 2.79 -8.94
N LEU A 136 -5.53 2.26 -9.85
CA LEU A 136 -5.54 0.85 -10.22
C LEU A 136 -4.29 0.13 -9.73
N ALA A 137 -4.45 -1.08 -9.20
CA ALA A 137 -3.35 -1.98 -8.86
C ALA A 137 -3.70 -3.44 -9.16
N ILE A 138 -2.69 -4.26 -9.46
CA ILE A 138 -2.85 -5.71 -9.63
C ILE A 138 -2.20 -6.43 -8.46
N VAL A 139 -2.99 -7.24 -7.76
CA VAL A 139 -2.49 -8.21 -6.78
C VAL A 139 -2.25 -9.53 -7.52
N PRO A 140 -0.98 -9.95 -7.68
CA PRO A 140 -0.62 -10.96 -8.68
C PRO A 140 -0.93 -12.40 -8.28
N SER A 141 -1.08 -12.72 -6.99
CA SER A 141 -1.12 -14.10 -6.51
C SER A 141 -2.22 -14.29 -5.48
N ILE A 142 -3.44 -14.55 -5.94
CA ILE A 142 -4.55 -14.97 -5.08
C ILE A 142 -4.85 -16.46 -5.29
N SER A 143 -5.29 -17.14 -4.23
CA SER A 143 -5.53 -18.59 -4.29
C SER A 143 -6.84 -18.92 -5.00
N PRO A 144 -6.84 -19.68 -6.11
CA PRO A 144 -8.06 -20.12 -6.77
C PRO A 144 -8.86 -21.08 -5.89
N TYR A 145 -10.19 -21.01 -5.98
CA TYR A 145 -11.16 -21.83 -5.24
C TYR A 145 -11.03 -21.75 -3.71
N ARG A 146 -10.36 -20.71 -3.20
CA ARG A 146 -10.19 -20.46 -1.77
C ARG A 146 -10.66 -19.07 -1.42
N LYS A 147 -11.02 -18.87 -0.15
CA LYS A 147 -11.32 -17.55 0.40
C LYS A 147 -10.01 -16.76 0.47
N ASN A 148 -9.98 -15.63 -0.21
CA ASN A 148 -8.92 -14.64 -0.12
C ASN A 148 -9.47 -13.40 0.58
N THR A 149 -8.60 -12.74 1.33
CA THR A 149 -8.87 -11.42 1.91
C THR A 149 -7.96 -10.43 1.21
N LEU A 150 -8.55 -9.38 0.67
CA LEU A 150 -7.84 -8.26 0.05
C LEU A 150 -7.98 -7.07 0.99
N ALA A 151 -6.86 -6.50 1.41
CA ALA A 151 -6.83 -5.37 2.32
C ALA A 151 -5.86 -4.32 1.81
N ILE A 152 -6.27 -3.05 1.91
CA ILE A 152 -5.40 -1.91 1.60
C ILE A 152 -4.59 -1.53 2.84
N ASP A 153 -3.37 -1.04 2.63
CA ASP A 153 -2.51 -0.55 3.70
C ASP A 153 -2.93 0.87 4.10
N THR A 154 -3.60 0.98 5.25
CA THR A 154 -4.12 2.26 5.75
C THR A 154 -3.03 3.30 6.02
N LYS A 155 -1.77 2.89 6.17
CA LYS A 155 -0.63 3.80 6.38
C LYS A 155 -0.22 4.54 5.09
N THR A 156 -0.64 4.02 3.95
CA THR A 156 -0.33 4.57 2.63
C THR A 156 -1.49 5.39 2.04
N ILE A 157 -2.63 5.44 2.74
CA ILE A 157 -3.76 6.26 2.32
C ILE A 157 -3.36 7.74 2.43
N PRO A 158 -3.52 8.53 1.36
CA PRO A 158 -3.29 9.97 1.42
C PRO A 158 -4.11 10.64 2.52
N GLU A 159 -3.57 11.69 3.16
CA GLU A 159 -4.24 12.38 4.27
C GLU A 159 -5.61 12.97 3.88
N ASP A 160 -5.76 13.35 2.61
CA ASP A 160 -6.98 13.90 2.01
C ASP A 160 -7.94 12.80 1.49
N THR A 161 -7.74 11.54 1.84
CA THR A 161 -8.53 10.41 1.35
C THR A 161 -9.04 9.55 2.50
N GLU A 162 -10.33 9.20 2.46
CA GLU A 162 -10.95 8.23 3.34
C GLU A 162 -11.42 7.01 2.56
N ILE A 163 -11.31 5.83 3.17
CA ILE A 163 -11.80 4.57 2.59
C ILE A 163 -12.70 3.90 3.61
N GLU A 164 -13.98 3.75 3.27
CA GLU A 164 -15.01 3.25 4.19
C GLU A 164 -14.76 1.80 4.59
N ASN A 165 -14.42 0.95 3.60
CA ASN A 165 -14.11 -0.45 3.80
C ASN A 165 -12.69 -0.73 3.32
N ASN A 166 -11.74 -0.80 4.23
CA ASN A 166 -10.34 -1.09 3.92
C ASN A 166 -10.04 -2.60 3.71
N ILE A 167 -11.04 -3.47 3.87
CA ILE A 167 -10.90 -4.92 3.75
C ILE A 167 -12.10 -5.49 2.98
N ILE A 168 -11.80 -6.27 1.93
CA ILE A 168 -12.77 -7.10 1.22
C ILE A 168 -12.47 -8.57 1.56
N ASN A 169 -13.40 -9.20 2.26
CA ASN A 169 -13.28 -10.59 2.72
C ASN A 169 -13.98 -11.57 1.76
N ASN A 170 -13.60 -12.85 1.85
CA ASN A 170 -14.25 -13.96 1.16
C ASN A 170 -14.27 -13.85 -0.38
N VAL A 171 -13.22 -13.30 -0.99
CA VAL A 171 -13.07 -13.32 -2.44
C VAL A 171 -12.65 -14.73 -2.89
N ILE A 172 -13.50 -15.41 -3.66
CA ILE A 172 -13.27 -16.79 -4.11
C ILE A 172 -13.17 -16.82 -5.64
N PRO A 173 -11.96 -16.64 -6.21
CA PRO A 173 -11.74 -16.63 -7.66
C PRO A 173 -11.71 -18.05 -8.23
N THR A 174 -12.11 -18.21 -9.50
CA THR A 174 -11.76 -19.41 -10.28
C THR A 174 -10.33 -19.30 -10.81
N LYS A 175 -9.72 -20.42 -11.18
CA LYS A 175 -8.41 -20.38 -11.86
C LYS A 175 -8.51 -19.56 -13.15
N GLY A 176 -7.54 -18.68 -13.41
CA GLY A 176 -7.57 -17.81 -14.60
C GLY A 176 -8.29 -16.48 -14.38
N ALA A 177 -8.95 -16.28 -13.23
CA ALA A 177 -9.78 -15.10 -13.02
C ALA A 177 -8.96 -13.86 -12.65
N LEU A 178 -9.36 -12.72 -13.22
CA LEU A 178 -9.02 -11.39 -12.74
C LEU A 178 -10.26 -10.82 -12.02
N ILE A 179 -10.26 -10.88 -10.69
CA ILE A 179 -11.41 -10.41 -9.89
C ILE A 179 -11.29 -8.93 -9.59
N LEU A 180 -12.39 -8.19 -9.75
CA LEU A 180 -12.48 -6.79 -9.34
C LEU A 180 -12.67 -6.68 -7.81
N ALA A 181 -11.87 -5.84 -7.19
CA ALA A 181 -11.94 -5.43 -5.79
C ALA A 181 -12.05 -3.91 -5.74
N ASP A 182 -13.29 -3.42 -5.66
CA ASP A 182 -13.63 -1.99 -5.65
C ASP A 182 -13.62 -1.47 -4.21
N PHE A 183 -12.68 -0.58 -3.91
CA PHE A 183 -12.56 0.13 -2.64
C PHE A 183 -13.14 1.54 -2.83
N ASP A 184 -14.20 1.84 -2.09
CA ASP A 184 -14.85 3.16 -2.11
C ASP A 184 -13.97 4.18 -1.39
N ALA A 185 -13.09 4.81 -2.17
CA ALA A 185 -12.22 5.88 -1.73
C ALA A 185 -12.84 7.23 -2.03
N LYS A 186 -12.89 8.08 -1.00
CA LYS A 186 -13.49 9.42 -1.04
C LYS A 186 -12.43 10.43 -0.66
N LYS A 187 -12.15 11.36 -1.57
CA LYS A 187 -11.31 12.51 -1.26
C LYS A 187 -12.07 13.54 -0.45
N GLY A 188 -11.47 14.04 0.61
CA GLY A 188 -12.03 15.09 1.44
C GLY A 188 -11.27 15.31 2.74
N TYR A 189 -11.73 16.29 3.49
CA TYR A 189 -11.19 16.68 4.78
C TYR A 189 -11.85 15.86 5.89
N LYS A 190 -11.06 15.11 6.65
CA LYS A 190 -11.56 14.34 7.79
C LYS A 190 -11.77 15.27 8.96
N LEU A 191 -13.01 15.50 9.35
CA LEU A 191 -13.39 16.40 10.42
C LEU A 191 -13.88 15.60 11.62
N LEU A 192 -13.32 15.89 12.79
CA LEU A 192 -13.83 15.41 14.08
C LEU A 192 -14.28 16.61 14.90
N PHE A 193 -15.59 16.75 15.04
CA PHE A 193 -16.21 17.78 15.85
C PHE A 193 -16.44 17.28 17.27
N LYS A 194 -16.14 18.14 18.24
CA LYS A 194 -16.67 18.08 19.59
C LYS A 194 -17.74 19.17 19.72
N LEU A 195 -18.99 18.71 19.76
CA LEU A 195 -20.16 19.57 19.74
C LEU A 195 -20.52 20.01 21.15
N ARG A 196 -20.86 21.29 21.30
CA ARG A 196 -21.44 21.83 22.52
C ARG A 196 -22.75 22.51 22.18
N HIS A 197 -23.86 22.01 22.72
CA HIS A 197 -25.15 22.65 22.53
C HIS A 197 -25.27 23.87 23.45
N VAL A 198 -25.83 24.98 22.96
CA VAL A 198 -25.83 26.26 23.68
C VAL A 198 -26.75 26.24 24.91
N THR A 199 -27.81 25.43 24.88
CA THR A 199 -28.85 25.35 25.93
C THR A 199 -28.97 24.00 26.62
N MET A 200 -28.32 22.95 26.10
CA MET A 200 -28.29 21.62 26.69
C MET A 200 -26.84 21.16 26.82
N ASN A 201 -26.50 20.37 27.83
CA ASN A 201 -25.14 19.85 27.97
C ASN A 201 -24.83 18.71 26.98
N GLU A 202 -25.84 18.01 26.46
CA GLU A 202 -25.64 16.79 25.66
C GLU A 202 -26.53 16.75 24.42
N ILE A 203 -25.93 16.37 23.29
CA ILE A 203 -26.62 16.03 22.05
C ILE A 203 -26.75 14.51 22.04
N PRO A 204 -27.95 13.94 21.83
CA PRO A 204 -28.15 12.51 21.94
C PRO A 204 -27.37 11.75 20.86
N VAL A 205 -26.87 10.59 21.25
CA VAL A 205 -26.24 9.64 20.33
C VAL A 205 -27.26 9.21 19.27
N GLY A 206 -26.84 9.18 18.01
CA GLY A 206 -27.73 8.92 16.88
C GLY A 206 -28.48 10.13 16.36
N ALA A 207 -28.23 11.34 16.88
CA ALA A 207 -28.67 12.57 16.22
C ALA A 207 -28.12 12.62 14.79
N LYS A 208 -28.98 13.00 13.85
CA LYS A 208 -28.67 12.95 12.41
C LYS A 208 -28.06 14.28 11.98
N ALA A 209 -26.80 14.24 11.57
CA ALA A 209 -26.08 15.38 11.00
C ALA A 209 -26.15 15.32 9.48
N ILE A 210 -26.66 16.38 8.85
CA ILE A 210 -26.83 16.47 7.40
C ILE A 210 -25.92 17.60 6.91
N THR A 211 -24.99 17.27 6.01
CA THR A 211 -24.12 18.26 5.35
C THR A 211 -24.85 18.94 4.20
N GLU A 212 -24.29 20.03 3.66
CA GLU A 212 -24.81 20.71 2.45
C GLU A 212 -24.89 19.78 1.23
N ASP A 213 -24.10 18.72 1.23
CA ASP A 213 -23.99 17.73 0.15
C ASP A 213 -25.05 16.60 0.31
N GLU A 214 -26.02 16.80 1.21
CA GLU A 214 -27.06 15.86 1.62
C GLU A 214 -26.53 14.52 2.20
N GLN A 215 -25.25 14.47 2.58
CA GLN A 215 -24.68 13.30 3.25
C GLN A 215 -25.14 13.24 4.70
N SER A 216 -25.58 12.05 5.12
CA SER A 216 -26.08 11.80 6.46
C SER A 216 -25.01 11.15 7.32
N HIS A 217 -24.72 11.77 8.45
CA HIS A 217 -23.82 11.28 9.48
C HIS A 217 -24.55 11.19 10.81
N LEU A 218 -23.94 10.53 11.79
CA LEU A 218 -24.51 10.34 13.12
C LEU A 218 -23.59 10.94 14.17
N VAL A 219 -24.20 11.61 15.15
CA VAL A 219 -23.51 12.02 16.37
C VAL A 219 -23.27 10.78 17.22
N SER A 220 -22.03 10.61 17.65
CA SER A 220 -21.56 9.53 18.52
C SER A 220 -21.52 9.99 19.98
N ASN A 221 -21.03 9.10 20.84
CA ASN A 221 -20.86 9.37 22.27
C ASN A 221 -20.01 10.63 22.52
N PHE A 222 -20.22 11.27 23.67
CA PHE A 222 -19.49 12.48 24.09
C PHE A 222 -19.66 13.68 23.15
N ASN A 223 -20.83 13.81 22.51
CA ASN A 223 -21.17 14.85 21.55
C ASN A 223 -20.15 14.94 20.39
N THR A 224 -19.65 13.80 19.92
CA THR A 224 -18.67 13.77 18.83
C THR A 224 -19.33 13.52 17.48
N LEU A 225 -18.87 14.19 16.44
CA LEU A 225 -19.33 13.97 15.07
C LEU A 225 -18.12 13.82 14.16
N TYR A 226 -18.05 12.70 13.45
CA TYR A 226 -17.04 12.43 12.43
C TYR A 226 -17.66 12.47 11.04
N LEU A 227 -17.02 13.18 10.11
CA LEU A 227 -17.41 13.20 8.71
C LEU A 227 -16.23 13.55 7.80
N VAL A 228 -16.38 13.24 6.52
CA VAL A 228 -15.44 13.63 5.47
C VAL A 228 -16.12 14.71 4.64
N ALA A 229 -15.55 15.92 4.65
CA ALA A 229 -16.09 17.07 3.95
C ALA A 229 -15.40 17.28 2.59
N ASN A 230 -16.17 17.62 1.56
CA ASN A 230 -15.61 17.94 0.24
C ASN A 230 -15.04 19.37 0.15
N LYS A 231 -15.39 20.24 1.11
CA LYS A 231 -15.00 21.66 1.14
C LYS A 231 -14.36 22.00 2.49
N PRO A 232 -13.45 22.99 2.55
CA PRO A 232 -12.83 23.43 3.80
C PRO A 232 -13.76 24.28 4.68
N LYS A 233 -14.94 24.65 4.19
CA LYS A 233 -15.96 25.38 4.93
C LYS A 233 -17.35 24.95 4.51
N GLY A 234 -18.28 25.01 5.45
CA GLY A 234 -19.68 24.69 5.18
C GLY A 234 -20.50 24.66 6.46
N LYS A 235 -21.75 24.24 6.30
CA LYS A 235 -22.72 24.09 7.38
C LYS A 235 -23.15 22.66 7.58
N ILE A 236 -23.47 22.31 8.82
CA ILE A 236 -23.99 21.00 9.19
C ILE A 236 -25.27 21.21 10.00
N ASN A 237 -26.37 20.64 9.52
CA ASN A 237 -27.65 20.68 10.21
C ASN A 237 -27.82 19.38 11.00
N ILE A 238 -27.86 19.49 12.33
CA ILE A 238 -28.03 18.35 13.23
C ILE A 238 -29.47 18.35 13.72
N ASN A 239 -30.17 17.23 13.57
CA ASN A 239 -31.55 17.08 14.01
C ASN A 239 -31.73 15.80 14.84
N TRP A 240 -32.55 15.90 15.88
CA TRP A 240 -32.97 14.77 16.70
C TRP A 240 -34.39 14.97 17.20
N LYS A 241 -34.91 13.95 17.87
CA LYS A 241 -36.17 14.01 18.61
C LYS A 241 -35.88 13.88 20.08
N ASN A 242 -36.40 14.82 20.86
CA ASN A 242 -36.36 14.79 22.31
C ASN A 242 -37.81 14.80 22.81
N GLU A 243 -38.24 13.74 23.50
CA GLU A 243 -39.62 13.59 23.99
C GLU A 243 -40.73 13.85 22.93
N GLY A 244 -40.44 13.55 21.66
CA GLY A 244 -41.36 13.77 20.54
C GLY A 244 -41.30 15.17 19.91
N VAL A 245 -40.57 16.11 20.52
CA VAL A 245 -40.26 17.42 19.96
C VAL A 245 -39.06 17.31 19.03
N HIS A 246 -39.15 17.92 17.85
CA HIS A 246 -38.03 18.04 16.93
C HIS A 246 -37.11 19.16 17.40
N GLU A 247 -35.86 18.80 17.70
CA GLU A 247 -34.80 19.75 17.99
C GLU A 247 -33.81 19.76 16.83
N THR A 248 -33.31 20.96 16.52
CA THR A 248 -32.37 21.18 15.44
C THR A 248 -31.30 22.15 15.90
N CYS A 249 -30.06 21.90 15.54
CA CYS A 249 -28.98 22.86 15.72
C CYS A 249 -28.06 22.89 14.50
N VAL A 250 -27.43 24.04 14.27
CA VAL A 250 -26.56 24.29 13.12
C VAL A 250 -25.13 24.51 13.59
N VAL A 251 -24.19 23.87 12.88
CA VAL A 251 -22.75 24.03 13.07
C VAL A 251 -22.14 24.60 11.79
N ASP A 252 -21.49 25.75 11.91
CA ASP A 252 -20.64 26.29 10.86
C ASP A 252 -19.18 25.85 11.11
N TYR A 253 -18.46 25.46 10.06
CA TYR A 253 -17.03 25.13 10.15
C TYR A 253 -16.20 25.86 9.09
N ASN A 254 -14.96 26.19 9.46
CA ASN A 254 -13.93 26.68 8.56
C ASN A 254 -12.56 26.14 9.01
N ILE A 255 -11.92 25.34 8.16
CA ILE A 255 -10.62 24.73 8.40
C ILE A 255 -9.47 25.35 7.59
N GLU A 256 -9.70 26.44 6.85
CA GLU A 256 -8.69 27.08 5.99
C GLU A 256 -7.39 27.47 6.76
N ASN A 257 -7.50 27.75 8.06
CA ASN A 257 -6.37 28.15 8.92
C ASN A 257 -6.02 27.13 10.01
N ILE A 258 -6.57 25.91 9.92
CA ILE A 258 -6.37 24.87 10.93
C ILE A 258 -5.43 23.82 10.34
N GLN A 259 -4.42 23.43 11.11
CA GLN A 259 -3.52 22.35 10.70
C GLN A 259 -4.10 21.01 11.15
N PRO A 260 -4.20 20.01 10.26
CA PRO A 260 -4.63 18.67 10.64
C PRO A 260 -3.57 17.98 11.50
N THR A 261 -4.03 17.13 12.41
CA THR A 261 -3.16 16.20 13.15
C THR A 261 -3.29 14.82 12.52
N ASN A 262 -2.25 14.35 11.83
CA ASN A 262 -2.26 13.08 11.08
C ASN A 262 -3.45 12.99 10.09
N GLY A 263 -3.71 14.06 9.34
CA GLY A 263 -4.82 14.14 8.39
C GLY A 263 -6.22 14.36 9.00
N LEU A 264 -6.34 14.48 10.32
CA LEU A 264 -7.62 14.73 11.01
C LEU A 264 -7.71 16.17 11.54
N TYR A 265 -8.76 16.90 11.16
CA TYR A 265 -9.07 18.23 11.67
C TYR A 265 -9.97 18.11 12.89
N MET A 266 -9.48 18.55 14.04
CA MET A 266 -10.26 18.53 15.29
C MET A 266 -10.85 19.91 15.56
N LEU A 267 -12.17 19.97 15.73
CA LEU A 267 -12.93 21.22 15.87
C LEU A 267 -13.76 21.18 17.15
N ASN A 268 -13.69 22.24 17.95
CA ASN A 268 -14.66 22.49 19.02
C ASN A 268 -15.69 23.47 18.47
N SER A 269 -16.95 23.05 18.36
CA SER A 269 -17.99 23.85 17.72
C SER A 269 -19.23 23.95 18.59
N ASP A 270 -19.73 25.17 18.74
CA ASP A 270 -21.02 25.43 19.39
C ASP A 270 -22.14 25.17 18.39
N CYS A 271 -23.10 24.33 18.77
CA CYS A 271 -24.30 24.04 17.99
C CYS A 271 -25.42 25.00 18.40
N ARG A 272 -25.85 25.87 17.48
CA ARG A 272 -26.82 26.94 17.71
C ARG A 272 -28.21 26.62 17.18
#